data_AF-A0A923UIW0-F1
#
_entry.id   AF-A0A923UIW0-F1
#
_cell.length_a   1.000
_cell.length_b   1.000
_cell.length_c   1.000
_cell.angle_alpha   90.00
_cell.angle_beta   90.00
_cell.angle_gamma   90.00
#
_symmetry.space_group_name_H-M   'P 1'
#
loop_
_entity.id
_entity.type
_entity.pdbx_description
1 polymer ?
#
loop_
_entity_poly.entity_id
_entity_poly.type
_entity_poly.pdbx_seq_one_letter_code
_entity_poly.pdbx_strand_id
1 'polypeptide(L)'
;MKNKFIKYSLVAGLSLGLATACTDNFLTREPQGQYSPTALQTPTGVEGILLGAYGMLDGTGLDGQAPWENEIQSWVFGGIPSDDAYKGTDAGDQPEESFIEKYDFQPTNGHIKNKWRGLFKGVARSNDALNSLKNAKGVNADRAKQIEAEARFLRGVFHFEARKMWKNIPFIDDKIFDLNNTESTKVPNDKETWPLIEADFQAAMAVLPDKQEEVGRPTKWAAMAFLAKAYMFQGWNISTGVANTAKLQAAKAILDQIVNSGKFRLTPKFYSNFDVATRNNEESVFEVQYAVSSATGDASDQGMGLAHPYASPWGCCG
;
A
#
# COMPACT_ATOMS: atom_id res chain seq x y z
N MET A 1 18.25 11.96 -75.07
CA MET A 1 17.91 12.76 -73.86
C MET A 1 16.90 12.06 -72.93
N LYS A 2 15.84 11.41 -73.43
CA LYS A 2 14.84 10.68 -72.61
C LYS A 2 15.42 9.64 -71.62
N ASN A 3 16.41 8.84 -72.04
CA ASN A 3 17.02 7.82 -71.16
C ASN A 3 17.89 8.38 -70.03
N LYS A 4 18.38 9.63 -70.13
CA LYS A 4 19.12 10.28 -69.03
C LYS A 4 18.16 10.82 -67.98
N PHE A 5 17.05 11.41 -68.42
CA PHE A 5 15.98 11.89 -67.52
C PHE A 5 15.38 10.76 -66.68
N ILE A 6 15.08 9.60 -67.28
CA ILE A 6 14.56 8.44 -66.56
C ILE A 6 15.56 7.93 -65.51
N LYS A 7 16.86 7.91 -65.81
CA LYS A 7 17.90 7.54 -64.85
C LYS A 7 18.02 8.52 -63.68
N TYR A 8 17.97 9.83 -63.94
CA TYR A 8 18.00 10.84 -62.88
C TYR A 8 16.72 10.82 -62.02
N SER A 9 15.55 10.58 -62.61
CA SER A 9 14.30 10.42 -61.87
C SER A 9 14.27 9.16 -60.99
N LEU A 10 14.83 8.04 -61.48
CA LEU A 10 14.97 6.81 -60.69
C LEU A 10 15.93 6.97 -59.51
N VAL A 11 17.07 7.63 -59.73
CA VAL A 11 18.05 7.89 -58.66
C VAL A 11 17.47 8.87 -57.62
N ALA A 12 16.79 9.92 -58.06
CA ALA A 12 16.13 10.87 -57.14
C ALA A 12 15.01 10.19 -56.34
N GLY A 13 14.19 9.34 -56.97
CA GLY A 13 13.13 8.58 -56.30
C GLY A 13 13.67 7.56 -55.29
N LEU A 14 14.76 6.87 -55.62
CA LEU A 14 15.42 5.92 -54.71
C LEU A 14 16.08 6.64 -53.51
N SER A 15 16.64 7.82 -53.75
CA SER A 15 17.23 8.67 -52.70
C SER A 15 16.16 9.20 -51.73
N LEU A 16 14.99 9.58 -52.26
CA LEU A 16 13.84 10.04 -51.46
C LEU A 16 13.19 8.88 -50.67
N GLY A 17 13.15 7.67 -51.26
CA GLY A 17 12.67 6.47 -50.59
C GLY A 17 13.58 6.01 -49.44
N LEU A 18 14.90 6.09 -49.63
CA LEU A 18 15.88 5.77 -48.58
C LEU A 18 15.86 6.79 -47.42
N ALA A 19 15.56 8.05 -47.70
CA ALA A 19 15.46 9.10 -46.67
C ALA A 19 14.18 8.99 -45.80
N THR A 20 13.14 8.30 -46.28
CA THR A 20 11.86 8.15 -45.57
C THR A 20 11.65 6.76 -44.96
N ALA A 21 12.43 5.75 -45.38
CA ALA A 21 12.32 4.38 -44.89
C ALA A 21 13.04 4.12 -43.56
N CYS A 22 13.94 5.01 -43.13
CA CYS A 22 14.73 4.87 -41.91
C CYS A 22 14.40 5.97 -40.89
N THR A 23 13.15 6.02 -40.44
CA THR A 23 12.82 6.77 -39.22
C THR A 23 12.82 5.81 -38.04
N ASP A 24 13.42 6.21 -36.91
CA ASP A 24 13.52 5.38 -35.69
C ASP A 24 12.17 4.77 -35.25
N ASN A 25 11.05 5.44 -35.58
CA ASN A 25 9.67 4.97 -35.38
C ASN A 25 9.35 3.59 -35.99
N PHE A 26 10.09 3.12 -37.00
CA PHE A 26 9.90 1.75 -37.53
C PHE A 26 10.50 0.69 -36.58
N LEU A 27 11.58 1.04 -35.87
CA LEU A 27 12.29 0.15 -34.94
C LEU A 27 11.76 0.28 -33.51
N THR A 28 11.16 1.41 -33.13
CA THR A 28 10.55 1.62 -31.82
C THR A 28 9.07 1.22 -31.84
N ARG A 29 8.79 -0.04 -31.48
CA ARG A 29 7.42 -0.47 -31.17
C ARG A 29 7.20 -0.47 -29.67
N GLU A 30 6.21 0.28 -29.22
CA GLU A 30 5.74 0.18 -27.84
C GLU A 30 5.16 -1.22 -27.59
N PRO A 31 5.41 -1.81 -26.40
CA PRO A 31 4.90 -3.12 -26.06
C PRO A 31 3.38 -3.14 -26.17
N GLN A 32 2.84 -4.16 -26.84
CA GLN A 32 1.40 -4.38 -26.96
C GLN A 32 0.93 -5.22 -25.77
N GLY A 33 -0.12 -4.78 -25.07
CA GLY A 33 -0.66 -5.48 -23.90
C GLY A 33 0.08 -5.24 -22.58
N GLN A 34 1.05 -4.30 -22.55
CA GLN A 34 1.68 -3.81 -21.33
C GLN A 34 1.86 -2.29 -21.45
N TYR A 35 1.87 -1.58 -20.32
CA TYR A 35 2.18 -0.15 -20.34
C TYR A 35 3.67 0.07 -20.57
N SER A 36 4.00 0.99 -21.47
CA SER A 36 5.38 1.46 -21.57
C SER A 36 5.72 2.39 -20.40
N PRO A 37 7.01 2.51 -20.02
CA PRO A 37 7.42 3.44 -18.98
C PRO A 37 6.98 4.89 -19.25
N THR A 38 6.97 5.31 -20.53
CA THR A 38 6.52 6.65 -20.94
C THR A 38 5.01 6.82 -20.81
N ALA A 39 4.20 5.77 -21.07
CA ALA A 39 2.75 5.80 -20.86
C ALA A 39 2.37 6.01 -19.39
N LEU A 40 3.21 5.53 -18.47
CA LEU A 40 3.02 5.65 -17.02
C LEU A 40 3.49 7.00 -16.45
N GLN A 41 4.34 7.74 -17.17
CA GLN A 41 4.84 9.07 -16.78
C GLN A 41 3.86 10.22 -17.11
N THR A 42 2.57 9.96 -16.93
CA THR A 42 1.46 10.90 -17.18
C THR A 42 0.66 11.10 -15.89
N PRO A 43 -0.19 12.15 -15.77
CA PRO A 43 -1.02 12.34 -14.60
C PRO A 43 -1.88 11.11 -14.27
N THR A 44 -2.52 10.52 -15.28
CA THR A 44 -3.32 9.30 -15.12
C THR A 44 -2.47 8.08 -14.77
N GLY A 45 -1.28 7.95 -15.38
CA GLY A 45 -0.37 6.84 -15.11
C GLY A 45 0.11 6.83 -13.66
N VAL A 46 0.55 7.98 -13.14
CA VAL A 46 0.99 8.10 -11.74
C VAL A 46 -0.14 7.83 -10.76
N GLU A 47 -1.35 8.34 -11.02
CA GLU A 47 -2.53 8.01 -10.19
C GLU A 47 -2.82 6.52 -10.20
N GLY A 48 -2.76 5.85 -11.37
CA GLY A 48 -2.96 4.41 -11.46
C GLY A 48 -1.94 3.60 -10.66
N ILE A 49 -0.66 4.01 -10.67
CA ILE A 49 0.39 3.38 -9.86
C ILE A 49 0.13 3.60 -8.37
N LEU A 50 -0.25 4.82 -7.97
CA LEU A 50 -0.61 5.14 -6.59
C LEU A 50 -1.81 4.30 -6.12
N LEU A 51 -2.87 4.16 -6.94
CA LEU A 51 -4.01 3.29 -6.65
C LEU A 51 -3.57 1.83 -6.47
N GLY A 52 -2.57 1.37 -7.23
CA GLY A 52 -1.96 0.07 -7.02
C GLY A 52 -1.35 -0.10 -5.62
N ALA A 53 -0.79 0.96 -5.03
CA ALA A 53 -0.30 0.93 -3.65
C ALA A 53 -1.45 0.90 -2.62
N TYR A 54 -2.57 1.58 -2.89
CA TYR A 54 -3.79 1.46 -2.06
C TYR A 54 -4.36 0.04 -2.05
N GLY A 55 -4.41 -0.61 -3.22
CA GLY A 55 -4.89 -2.00 -3.36
C GLY A 55 -3.98 -3.07 -2.72
N MET A 56 -3.04 -2.67 -1.88
CA MET A 56 -2.26 -3.56 -1.03
C MET A 56 -2.73 -3.52 0.44
N LEU A 57 -3.59 -2.57 0.82
CA LEU A 57 -4.06 -2.42 2.20
C LEU A 57 -5.04 -3.53 2.62
N ASP A 58 -5.92 -3.93 1.70
CA ASP A 58 -6.92 -4.99 1.86
C ASP A 58 -6.33 -6.41 1.70
N GLY A 59 -5.05 -6.51 1.33
CA GLY A 59 -4.32 -7.75 1.15
C GLY A 59 -4.56 -8.53 -0.15
N THR A 60 -5.39 -8.01 -1.07
CA THR A 60 -5.70 -8.65 -2.36
C THR A 60 -4.60 -8.48 -3.41
N GLY A 61 -3.64 -7.59 -3.17
CA GLY A 61 -2.57 -7.26 -4.12
C GLY A 61 -1.47 -8.31 -4.34
N LEU A 62 -1.55 -9.50 -3.72
CA LEU A 62 -0.67 -10.65 -3.97
C LEU A 62 -1.38 -11.76 -4.74
N ASP A 63 -0.79 -12.18 -5.86
CA ASP A 63 -1.33 -13.28 -6.66
C ASP A 63 -1.22 -14.63 -5.93
N GLY A 64 -2.31 -15.40 -5.97
CA GLY A 64 -2.38 -16.78 -5.49
C GLY A 64 -2.29 -16.95 -3.98
N GLN A 65 -2.63 -15.94 -3.19
CA GLN A 65 -2.72 -16.00 -1.72
C GLN A 65 -4.06 -15.41 -1.28
N ALA A 66 -4.46 -15.70 -0.04
CA ALA A 66 -5.68 -15.12 0.50
C ALA A 66 -5.45 -13.74 1.17
N PRO A 67 -6.45 -12.84 1.18
CA PRO A 67 -6.29 -11.49 1.74
C PRO A 67 -5.94 -11.46 3.24
N TRP A 68 -6.55 -12.34 4.05
CA TRP A 68 -6.34 -12.45 5.50
C TRP A 68 -4.90 -12.79 5.90
N GLU A 69 -4.09 -13.28 4.96
CA GLU A 69 -2.67 -13.57 5.21
C GLU A 69 -1.81 -12.31 5.25
N ASN A 70 -2.26 -11.18 4.70
CA ASN A 70 -1.40 -10.00 4.60
C ASN A 70 -2.07 -8.62 4.77
N GLU A 71 -3.41 -8.53 4.76
CA GLU A 71 -4.17 -7.29 4.99
C GLU A 71 -3.74 -6.55 6.27
N ILE A 72 -3.90 -5.23 6.29
CA ILE A 72 -3.42 -4.40 7.42
C ILE A 72 -4.23 -4.62 8.70
N GLN A 73 -5.50 -5.06 8.60
CA GLN A 73 -6.33 -5.41 9.76
C GLN A 73 -5.67 -6.53 10.58
N SER A 74 -4.98 -7.46 9.90
CA SER A 74 -4.13 -8.47 10.53
C SER A 74 -4.86 -9.37 11.55
N TRP A 75 -6.12 -9.76 11.31
CA TRP A 75 -6.87 -10.63 12.24
C TRP A 75 -6.10 -11.92 12.60
N VAL A 76 -5.47 -12.58 11.62
CA VAL A 76 -4.66 -13.80 11.84
C VAL A 76 -3.50 -13.56 12.81
N PHE A 77 -2.82 -12.42 12.74
CA PHE A 77 -1.62 -12.12 13.53
C PHE A 77 -1.86 -11.26 14.76
N GLY A 78 -3.02 -10.61 14.82
CA GLY A 78 -3.37 -9.64 15.84
C GLY A 78 -4.57 -10.06 16.68
N GLY A 79 -5.44 -10.94 16.18
CA GLY A 79 -6.61 -11.47 16.88
C GLY A 79 -6.41 -12.88 17.42
N ILE A 80 -5.86 -13.79 16.60
CA ILE A 80 -5.60 -15.18 17.04
C ILE A 80 -4.56 -15.22 18.18
N PRO A 81 -3.32 -14.71 18.01
CA PRO A 81 -2.31 -14.75 19.06
C PRO A 81 -2.51 -13.67 20.14
N SER A 82 -3.63 -12.93 20.15
CA SER A 82 -3.99 -12.01 21.24
C SER A 82 -5.07 -12.56 22.17
N ASP A 83 -5.53 -13.80 21.94
CA ASP A 83 -6.69 -14.42 22.59
C ASP A 83 -8.04 -13.71 22.29
N ASP A 84 -8.11 -12.83 21.29
CA ASP A 84 -9.38 -12.21 20.86
C ASP A 84 -10.23 -13.17 19.99
N ALA A 85 -9.57 -14.10 19.30
CA ALA A 85 -10.21 -15.15 18.49
C ALA A 85 -9.43 -16.46 18.59
N TYR A 86 -10.12 -17.59 18.44
CA TYR A 86 -9.46 -18.85 18.09
C TYR A 86 -9.36 -18.95 16.57
N LYS A 87 -8.45 -19.79 16.07
CA LYS A 87 -8.43 -20.16 14.65
C LYS A 87 -9.82 -20.57 14.13
N GLY A 88 -10.58 -21.31 14.94
CA GLY A 88 -11.88 -21.87 14.56
C GLY A 88 -11.76 -23.16 13.72
N THR A 89 -12.90 -23.56 13.13
CA THR A 89 -13.05 -24.67 12.16
C THR A 89 -12.39 -26.02 12.59
N ASP A 90 -11.99 -26.87 11.63
CA ASP A 90 -11.30 -28.14 11.86
C ASP A 90 -9.78 -28.06 11.66
N ALA A 91 -9.08 -29.17 11.91
CA ALA A 91 -7.61 -29.20 11.89
C ALA A 91 -7.00 -29.09 10.47
N GLY A 92 -7.75 -29.41 9.41
CA GLY A 92 -7.29 -29.43 8.03
C GLY A 92 -7.49 -28.11 7.28
N ASP A 93 -8.42 -27.26 7.71
CA ASP A 93 -8.62 -25.92 7.17
C ASP A 93 -7.62 -24.94 7.78
N GLN A 94 -6.98 -24.08 6.98
CA GLN A 94 -5.89 -23.16 7.38
C GLN A 94 -4.94 -23.72 8.49
N PRO A 95 -4.29 -24.89 8.31
CA PRO A 95 -3.54 -25.54 9.38
C PRO A 95 -2.36 -24.70 9.89
N GLU A 96 -1.83 -23.79 9.07
CA GLU A 96 -0.80 -22.82 9.42
C GLU A 96 -1.20 -21.90 10.59
N GLU A 97 -2.47 -21.56 10.73
CA GLU A 97 -2.97 -20.68 11.80
C GLU A 97 -2.90 -21.36 13.17
N SER A 98 -3.03 -22.70 13.23
CA SER A 98 -2.86 -23.45 14.48
C SER A 98 -1.45 -23.35 15.06
N PHE A 99 -0.43 -23.15 14.20
CA PHE A 99 0.93 -22.91 14.67
C PHE A 99 1.09 -21.49 15.21
N ILE A 100 0.43 -20.50 14.59
CA ILE A 100 0.40 -19.10 15.05
C ILE A 100 -0.29 -19.01 16.41
N GLU A 101 -1.46 -19.65 16.57
CA GLU A 101 -2.23 -19.73 17.81
C GLU A 101 -1.44 -20.32 18.98
N LYS A 102 -0.60 -21.33 18.70
CA LYS A 102 0.26 -21.98 19.70
C LYS A 102 1.59 -21.28 19.94
N TYR A 103 1.82 -20.13 19.29
CA TYR A 103 3.11 -19.42 19.29
C TYR A 103 4.29 -20.27 18.77
N ASP A 104 4.00 -21.25 17.92
CA ASP A 104 5.00 -22.09 17.23
C ASP A 104 5.32 -21.51 15.85
N PHE A 105 6.01 -20.37 15.83
CA PHE A 105 6.28 -19.65 14.58
C PHE A 105 7.33 -20.35 13.71
N GLN A 106 6.87 -21.07 12.70
CA GLN A 106 7.71 -21.79 11.76
C GLN A 106 8.14 -20.89 10.57
N PRO A 107 9.42 -20.88 10.16
CA PRO A 107 9.87 -20.12 8.99
C PRO A 107 9.21 -20.53 7.67
N THR A 108 8.70 -21.76 7.60
CA THR A 108 7.99 -22.31 6.44
C THR A 108 6.49 -22.01 6.45
N ASN A 109 5.97 -21.35 7.48
CA ASN A 109 4.55 -21.00 7.59
C ASN A 109 4.14 -20.05 6.44
N GLY A 110 3.14 -20.47 5.66
CA GLY A 110 2.64 -19.73 4.50
C GLY A 110 2.21 -18.31 4.84
N HIS A 111 1.43 -18.14 5.90
CA HIS A 111 0.88 -16.85 6.31
C HIS A 111 2.01 -15.88 6.65
N ILE A 112 3.01 -16.31 7.43
CA ILE A 112 4.17 -15.44 7.80
C ILE A 112 4.93 -14.99 6.55
N LYS A 113 5.18 -15.91 5.62
CA LYS A 113 5.82 -15.61 4.33
C LYS A 113 5.00 -14.63 3.51
N ASN A 114 3.68 -14.80 3.46
CA ASN A 114 2.81 -13.96 2.64
C ASN A 114 2.55 -12.58 3.26
N LYS A 115 2.51 -12.48 4.60
CA LYS A 115 2.54 -11.19 5.31
C LYS A 115 3.77 -10.39 4.93
N TRP A 116 4.95 -11.02 4.90
CA TRP A 116 6.19 -10.36 4.47
C TRP A 116 6.10 -9.89 3.01
N ARG A 117 5.72 -10.81 2.10
CA ARG A 117 5.59 -10.49 0.67
C ARG A 117 4.61 -9.35 0.42
N GLY A 118 3.47 -9.34 1.11
CA GLY A 118 2.39 -8.37 0.91
C GLY A 118 2.83 -6.98 1.33
N LEU A 119 3.35 -6.87 2.56
CA LEU A 119 3.86 -5.61 3.09
C LEU A 119 4.99 -5.03 2.23
N PHE A 120 5.98 -5.84 1.83
CA PHE A 120 7.08 -5.33 1.01
C PHE A 120 6.70 -5.09 -0.46
N LYS A 121 5.67 -5.76 -1.00
CA LYS A 121 5.08 -5.37 -2.29
C LYS A 121 4.34 -4.04 -2.17
N GLY A 122 3.66 -3.78 -1.05
CA GLY A 122 3.08 -2.48 -0.71
C GLY A 122 4.13 -1.36 -0.64
N VAL A 123 5.25 -1.62 0.02
CA VAL A 123 6.42 -0.72 0.03
C VAL A 123 6.93 -0.46 -1.39
N ALA A 124 7.14 -1.52 -2.18
CA ALA A 124 7.63 -1.40 -3.55
C ALA A 124 6.68 -0.57 -4.43
N ARG A 125 5.36 -0.81 -4.38
CA ARG A 125 4.37 -0.03 -5.13
C ARG A 125 4.32 1.45 -4.70
N SER A 126 4.47 1.70 -3.40
CA SER A 126 4.54 3.08 -2.89
C SER A 126 5.79 3.81 -3.40
N ASN A 127 6.94 3.12 -3.41
CA ASN A 127 8.17 3.66 -3.99
C ASN A 127 8.09 3.84 -5.51
N ASP A 128 7.42 2.94 -6.21
CA ASP A 128 7.19 3.06 -7.65
C ASP A 128 6.32 4.30 -7.99
N ALA A 129 5.28 4.57 -7.19
CA ALA A 129 4.50 5.81 -7.33
C ALA A 129 5.39 7.06 -7.15
N LEU A 130 6.27 7.07 -6.15
CA LEU A 130 7.20 8.17 -5.89
C LEU A 130 8.22 8.34 -7.03
N ASN A 131 8.79 7.25 -7.53
CA ASN A 131 9.76 7.28 -8.63
C ASN A 131 9.13 7.64 -9.96
N SER A 132 7.91 7.17 -10.21
CA SER A 132 7.13 7.53 -11.40
C SER A 132 6.74 9.01 -11.38
N LEU A 133 6.31 9.54 -10.24
CA LEU A 133 5.97 10.96 -10.08
C LEU A 133 7.17 11.88 -10.40
N LYS A 134 8.39 11.54 -9.98
CA LYS A 134 9.61 12.33 -10.28
C LYS A 134 9.84 12.54 -11.78
N ASN A 135 9.42 11.58 -12.59
CA ASN A 135 9.64 11.57 -14.04
C ASN A 135 8.39 11.99 -14.83
N ALA A 136 7.23 12.11 -14.17
CA ALA A 136 5.97 12.40 -14.81
C ALA A 136 5.89 13.85 -15.31
N LYS A 137 5.24 14.03 -16.46
CA LYS A 137 5.03 15.36 -17.07
C LYS A 137 3.57 15.75 -17.00
N GLY A 138 3.32 17.04 -16.77
CA GLY A 138 1.96 17.60 -16.80
C GLY A 138 1.11 17.32 -15.55
N VAL A 139 1.70 16.77 -14.47
CA VAL A 139 1.00 16.64 -13.18
C VAL A 139 0.91 18.02 -12.54
N ASN A 140 -0.28 18.42 -12.10
CA ASN A 140 -0.46 19.66 -11.34
C ASN A 140 0.43 19.65 -10.08
N ALA A 141 1.09 20.77 -9.78
CA ALA A 141 2.08 20.83 -8.71
C ALA A 141 1.51 20.54 -7.31
N ASP A 142 0.30 21.01 -7.00
CA ASP A 142 -0.33 20.74 -5.71
C ASP A 142 -0.80 19.29 -5.62
N ARG A 143 -1.32 18.74 -6.72
CA ARG A 143 -1.66 17.31 -6.78
C ARG A 143 -0.42 16.43 -6.68
N ALA A 144 0.69 16.80 -7.30
CA ALA A 144 1.96 16.08 -7.20
C ALA A 144 2.43 15.98 -5.73
N LYS A 145 2.36 17.09 -4.98
CA LYS A 145 2.67 17.08 -3.54
C LYS A 145 1.74 16.14 -2.76
N GLN A 146 0.44 16.15 -3.07
CA GLN A 146 -0.51 15.25 -2.42
C GLN A 146 -0.24 13.77 -2.76
N ILE A 147 0.04 13.44 -4.03
CA ILE A 147 0.43 12.08 -4.45
C ILE A 147 1.68 11.61 -3.69
N GLU A 148 2.70 12.46 -3.59
CA GLU A 148 3.90 12.15 -2.80
C GLU A 148 3.55 11.89 -1.32
N ALA A 149 2.70 12.72 -0.73
CA ALA A 149 2.28 12.58 0.66
C ALA A 149 1.45 11.32 0.91
N GLU A 150 0.54 10.97 -0.01
CA GLU A 150 -0.24 9.72 0.02
C GLU A 150 0.65 8.49 -0.12
N ALA A 151 1.59 8.49 -1.08
CA ALA A 151 2.53 7.39 -1.28
C ALA A 151 3.45 7.19 -0.07
N ARG A 152 3.94 8.28 0.55
CA ARG A 152 4.71 8.21 1.80
C ARG A 152 3.88 7.69 2.96
N PHE A 153 2.63 8.15 3.11
CA PHE A 153 1.72 7.60 4.12
C PHE A 153 1.57 6.09 3.99
N LEU A 154 1.27 5.60 2.78
CA LEU A 154 1.13 4.17 2.50
C LEU A 154 2.43 3.40 2.78
N ARG A 155 3.58 3.90 2.31
CA ARG A 155 4.90 3.31 2.62
C ARG A 155 5.16 3.24 4.12
N GLY A 156 4.79 4.29 4.86
CA GLY A 156 4.86 4.34 6.31
C GLY A 156 3.98 3.27 6.96
N VAL A 157 2.74 3.10 6.50
CA VAL A 157 1.83 2.03 6.97
C VAL A 157 2.44 0.65 6.76
N PHE A 158 2.93 0.34 5.56
CA PHE A 158 3.49 -0.99 5.29
C PHE A 158 4.76 -1.30 6.10
N HIS A 159 5.68 -0.34 6.24
CA HIS A 159 6.84 -0.52 7.11
C HIS A 159 6.46 -0.59 8.60
N PHE A 160 5.44 0.17 9.04
CA PHE A 160 4.92 0.11 10.39
C PHE A 160 4.36 -1.28 10.73
N GLU A 161 3.52 -1.83 9.85
CA GLU A 161 3.00 -3.20 9.99
C GLU A 161 4.13 -4.23 10.01
N ALA A 162 5.15 -4.09 9.16
CA ALA A 162 6.31 -4.98 9.17
C ALA A 162 7.13 -4.86 10.47
N ARG A 163 7.30 -3.64 10.99
CA ARG A 163 8.04 -3.38 12.24
C ARG A 163 7.34 -4.02 13.44
N LYS A 164 6.01 -4.05 13.46
CA LYS A 164 5.23 -4.76 14.51
C LYS A 164 5.47 -6.27 14.46
N MET A 165 5.52 -6.87 13.28
CA MET A 165 5.69 -8.32 13.09
C MET A 165 7.10 -8.82 13.40
N TRP A 166 8.14 -8.20 12.82
CA TRP A 166 9.50 -8.76 12.87
C TRP A 166 10.46 -8.02 13.77
N LYS A 167 10.04 -6.89 14.37
CA LYS A 167 10.96 -5.93 14.96
C LYS A 167 11.97 -5.47 13.90
N ASN A 168 13.06 -6.18 13.67
CA ASN A 168 14.11 -5.75 12.73
C ASN A 168 13.72 -6.01 11.27
N ILE A 169 13.52 -4.94 10.51
CA ILE A 169 13.12 -4.98 9.09
C ILE A 169 14.09 -4.17 8.23
N PRO A 170 14.26 -4.50 6.94
CA PRO A 170 14.86 -3.58 5.99
C PRO A 170 13.92 -2.38 5.79
N PHE A 171 14.49 -1.18 5.70
CA PHE A 171 13.75 0.01 5.27
C PHE A 171 14.16 0.35 3.84
N ILE A 172 13.20 0.32 2.91
CA ILE A 172 13.43 0.52 1.49
C ILE A 172 12.66 1.77 1.06
N ASP A 173 13.36 2.86 0.81
CA ASP A 173 12.78 4.11 0.32
C ASP A 173 12.88 4.22 -1.20
N ASP A 174 12.34 5.31 -1.74
CA ASP A 174 12.32 5.63 -3.17
C ASP A 174 13.71 5.98 -3.73
N LYS A 175 14.71 6.22 -2.88
CA LYS A 175 16.10 6.45 -3.30
C LYS A 175 16.86 5.13 -3.46
N ILE A 176 16.52 4.12 -2.66
CA ILE A 176 17.09 2.78 -2.73
C ILE A 176 16.37 1.95 -3.80
N PHE A 177 15.04 1.99 -3.83
CA PHE A 177 14.21 1.15 -4.70
C PHE A 177 14.44 1.46 -6.18
N ASP A 178 14.79 0.43 -6.94
CA ASP A 178 14.92 0.47 -8.39
C ASP A 178 14.23 -0.75 -9.01
N LEU A 179 13.19 -0.48 -9.79
CA LEU A 179 12.39 -1.50 -10.48
C LEU A 179 13.22 -2.35 -11.45
N ASN A 180 14.30 -1.78 -12.00
CA ASN A 180 15.17 -2.47 -12.96
C ASN A 180 16.30 -3.27 -12.30
N ASN A 181 16.40 -3.21 -10.97
CA ASN A 181 17.45 -3.88 -10.22
C ASN A 181 16.85 -4.72 -9.08
N THR A 182 16.77 -6.04 -9.29
CA THR A 182 16.25 -6.99 -8.30
C THR A 182 17.08 -7.06 -7.01
N GLU A 183 18.32 -6.56 -7.03
CA GLU A 183 19.19 -6.51 -5.86
C GLU A 183 18.97 -5.24 -5.02
N SER A 184 18.27 -4.23 -5.56
CA SER A 184 18.06 -2.94 -4.88
C SER A 184 17.34 -3.08 -3.53
N THR A 185 16.51 -4.12 -3.38
CA THR A 185 15.76 -4.40 -2.16
C THR A 185 16.52 -5.29 -1.17
N LYS A 186 17.74 -5.74 -1.48
CA LYS A 186 18.59 -6.52 -0.55
C LYS A 186 19.29 -5.60 0.44
N VAL A 187 18.48 -4.94 1.27
CA VAL A 187 18.92 -4.03 2.32
C VAL A 187 19.09 -4.80 3.63
N PRO A 188 20.19 -4.61 4.38
CA PRO A 188 20.31 -5.17 5.72
C PRO A 188 19.22 -4.63 6.68
N ASN A 189 18.75 -5.47 7.59
CA ASN A 189 17.77 -5.10 8.63
C ASN A 189 18.44 -4.75 9.97
N ASP A 190 19.63 -4.16 9.93
CA ASP A 190 20.51 -3.87 11.07
C ASP A 190 20.35 -2.46 11.64
N LYS A 191 19.50 -1.63 11.02
CA LYS A 191 19.25 -0.24 11.43
C LYS A 191 17.94 -0.08 12.17
N GLU A 192 17.89 0.92 13.05
CA GLU A 192 16.63 1.34 13.68
C GLU A 192 15.73 2.04 12.64
N THR A 193 14.52 1.51 12.46
CA THR A 193 13.60 1.93 11.39
C THR A 193 12.51 2.87 11.87
N TRP A 194 12.28 3.01 13.18
CA TRP A 194 11.25 3.91 13.73
C TRP A 194 11.38 5.36 13.22
N PRO A 195 12.56 6.01 13.23
CA PRO A 195 12.68 7.39 12.73
C PRO A 195 12.32 7.54 11.25
N LEU A 196 12.52 6.49 10.45
CA LEU A 196 12.24 6.50 9.03
C LEU A 196 10.73 6.35 8.76
N ILE A 197 10.06 5.49 9.53
CA ILE A 197 8.59 5.34 9.52
C ILE A 197 7.93 6.66 9.98
N GLU A 198 8.45 7.26 11.05
CA GLU A 198 7.98 8.57 11.54
C GLU A 198 8.11 9.65 10.48
N ALA A 199 9.25 9.71 9.78
CA ALA A 199 9.50 10.70 8.75
C ALA A 199 8.49 10.63 7.61
N ASP A 200 8.06 9.43 7.22
CA ASP A 200 7.02 9.25 6.20
C ASP A 200 5.66 9.80 6.66
N PHE A 201 5.24 9.49 7.90
CA PHE A 201 3.99 10.03 8.44
C PHE A 201 4.06 11.55 8.69
N GLN A 202 5.22 12.07 9.11
CA GLN A 202 5.45 13.50 9.29
C GLN A 202 5.39 14.26 7.95
N ALA A 203 6.04 13.73 6.91
CA ALA A 203 5.98 14.28 5.56
C ALA A 203 4.55 14.27 5.02
N ALA A 204 3.81 13.18 5.24
CA ALA A 204 2.42 13.07 4.83
C ALA A 204 1.52 14.09 5.55
N MET A 205 1.57 14.19 6.88
CA MET A 205 0.70 15.10 7.64
C MET A 205 0.96 16.58 7.35
N ALA A 206 2.17 16.94 6.90
CA ALA A 206 2.53 18.31 6.56
C ALA A 206 1.89 18.81 5.24
N VAL A 207 1.43 17.89 4.38
CA VAL A 207 0.98 18.19 3.02
C VAL A 207 -0.48 17.78 2.78
N LEU A 208 -0.91 16.65 3.35
CA LEU A 208 -2.28 16.16 3.12
C LEU A 208 -3.32 17.18 3.60
N PRO A 209 -4.45 17.32 2.90
CA PRO A 209 -5.51 18.23 3.32
C PRO A 209 -6.30 17.69 4.52
N ASP A 210 -7.04 18.58 5.19
CA ASP A 210 -7.98 18.21 6.25
C ASP A 210 -9.12 17.30 5.75
N LYS A 211 -9.46 17.42 4.47
CA LYS A 211 -10.49 16.64 3.77
C LYS A 211 -10.03 16.35 2.35
N GLN A 212 -10.25 15.13 1.90
CA GLN A 212 -10.03 14.70 0.52
C GLN A 212 -11.33 14.78 -0.29
N GLU A 213 -11.23 15.01 -1.60
CA GLU A 213 -12.38 14.94 -2.51
C GLU A 213 -12.88 13.50 -2.66
N GLU A 214 -11.94 12.56 -2.82
CA GLU A 214 -12.20 11.13 -2.92
C GLU A 214 -12.12 10.49 -1.53
N VAL A 215 -13.24 9.87 -1.11
CA VAL A 215 -13.31 9.11 0.13
C VAL A 215 -12.38 7.90 0.05
N GLY A 216 -11.69 7.60 1.16
CA GLY A 216 -10.70 6.52 1.24
C GLY A 216 -9.25 6.96 1.08
N ARG A 217 -8.99 8.17 0.56
CA ARG A 217 -7.64 8.76 0.60
C ARG A 217 -7.33 9.29 2.01
N PRO A 218 -6.08 9.18 2.50
CA PRO A 218 -5.70 9.67 3.80
C PRO A 218 -5.75 11.20 3.83
N THR A 219 -6.25 11.72 4.93
CA THR A 219 -6.18 13.15 5.27
C THR A 219 -4.96 13.39 6.16
N LYS A 220 -4.65 14.65 6.48
CA LYS A 220 -3.62 14.93 7.50
C LYS A 220 -3.92 14.25 8.84
N TRP A 221 -5.19 14.06 9.17
CA TRP A 221 -5.63 13.45 10.42
C TRP A 221 -5.30 11.95 10.45
N ALA A 222 -5.42 11.27 9.31
CA ALA A 222 -4.96 9.89 9.16
C ALA A 222 -3.45 9.79 9.39
N ALA A 223 -2.65 10.63 8.74
CA ALA A 223 -1.20 10.65 8.92
C ALA A 223 -0.79 10.98 10.37
N MET A 224 -1.47 11.93 11.02
CA MET A 224 -1.30 12.24 12.45
C MET A 224 -1.62 11.03 13.33
N ALA A 225 -2.75 10.36 13.10
CA ALA A 225 -3.15 9.20 13.89
C ALA A 225 -2.15 8.04 13.76
N PHE A 226 -1.64 7.77 12.56
CA PHE A 226 -0.61 6.75 12.36
C PHE A 226 0.76 7.14 12.95
N LEU A 227 1.14 8.43 12.91
CA LEU A 227 2.33 8.92 13.63
C LEU A 227 2.20 8.73 15.14
N ALA A 228 1.04 9.06 15.71
CA ALA A 228 0.76 8.85 17.12
C ALA A 228 0.80 7.35 17.49
N LYS A 229 0.25 6.46 16.64
CA LYS A 229 0.39 5.00 16.80
C LYS A 229 1.86 4.58 16.80
N ALA A 230 2.67 5.06 15.85
CA ALA A 230 4.10 4.76 15.81
C ALA A 230 4.83 5.20 17.09
N TYR A 231 4.49 6.37 17.65
CA TYR A 231 5.02 6.81 18.94
C TYR A 231 4.54 5.94 20.11
N MET A 232 3.28 5.52 20.13
CA MET A 232 2.77 4.62 21.18
C MET A 232 3.46 3.26 21.17
N PHE A 233 3.73 2.67 19.99
CA PHE A 233 4.49 1.42 19.88
C PHE A 233 5.94 1.55 20.37
N GLN A 234 6.50 2.76 20.38
CA GLN A 234 7.80 3.07 20.97
C GLN A 234 7.72 3.48 22.44
N GLY A 235 6.51 3.62 22.99
CA GLY A 235 6.25 4.07 24.35
C GLY A 235 6.72 3.13 25.44
N TRP A 236 7.10 1.90 25.06
CA TRP A 236 7.60 0.89 25.99
C TRP A 236 8.77 0.12 25.38
N ASN A 237 9.87 0.00 26.12
CA ASN A 237 10.95 -0.90 25.74
C ASN A 237 10.62 -2.32 26.22
N ILE A 238 10.25 -3.20 25.28
CA ILE A 238 9.87 -4.59 25.57
C ILE A 238 11.02 -5.36 26.26
N SER A 239 12.29 -5.03 25.96
CA SER A 239 13.43 -5.74 26.52
C SER A 239 13.78 -5.30 27.95
N THR A 240 13.49 -4.05 28.33
CA THR A 240 13.84 -3.53 29.67
C THR A 240 12.64 -3.27 30.57
N GLY A 241 11.42 -3.28 30.03
CA GLY A 241 10.21 -2.92 30.77
C GLY A 241 10.13 -1.43 31.13
N VAL A 242 10.93 -0.57 30.49
CA VAL A 242 10.97 0.87 30.82
C VAL A 242 10.09 1.66 29.86
N ALA A 243 9.26 2.54 30.41
CA ALA A 243 8.46 3.48 29.64
C ALA A 243 9.35 4.51 28.93
N ASN A 244 9.10 4.72 27.64
CA ASN A 244 9.62 5.85 26.89
C ASN A 244 8.62 7.01 26.98
N THR A 245 8.67 7.74 28.09
CA THR A 245 7.73 8.83 28.37
C THR A 245 7.79 9.95 27.34
N ALA A 246 8.94 10.19 26.72
CA ALA A 246 9.08 11.18 25.65
C ALA A 246 8.24 10.83 24.42
N LYS A 247 8.26 9.56 23.97
CA LYS A 247 7.41 9.09 22.86
C LYS A 247 5.92 9.11 23.23
N LEU A 248 5.57 8.71 24.45
CA LEU A 248 4.18 8.79 24.94
C LEU A 248 3.66 10.24 24.98
N GLN A 249 4.49 11.21 25.40
CA GLN A 249 4.14 12.62 25.39
C GLN A 249 3.98 13.17 23.96
N ALA A 250 4.86 12.77 23.03
CA ALA A 250 4.72 13.12 21.62
C ALA A 250 3.44 12.56 21.00
N ALA A 251 3.08 11.30 21.31
CA ALA A 251 1.81 10.70 20.90
C ALA A 251 0.62 11.50 21.45
N LYS A 252 0.62 11.79 22.76
CA LYS A 252 -0.43 12.56 23.40
C LYS A 252 -0.64 13.92 22.75
N ALA A 253 0.43 14.66 22.46
CA ALA A 253 0.33 15.99 21.84
C ALA A 253 -0.34 15.96 20.46
N ILE A 254 -0.13 14.89 19.69
CA ILE A 254 -0.80 14.70 18.39
C ILE A 254 -2.26 14.30 18.59
N LEU A 255 -2.54 13.34 19.48
CA LEU A 255 -3.90 12.88 19.76
C LEU A 255 -4.78 14.00 20.32
N ASP A 256 -4.23 14.85 21.20
CA ASP A 256 -4.92 16.03 21.72
C ASP A 256 -5.29 17.00 20.59
N GLN A 257 -4.44 17.16 19.56
CA GLN A 257 -4.79 17.98 18.39
C GLN A 257 -5.94 17.39 17.59
N ILE A 258 -5.97 16.06 17.41
CA ILE A 258 -7.06 15.37 16.70
C ILE A 258 -8.38 15.55 17.48
N VAL A 259 -8.38 15.29 18.79
CA VAL A 259 -9.57 15.42 19.64
C VAL A 259 -10.05 16.88 19.70
N ASN A 260 -9.15 17.83 19.93
CA ASN A 260 -9.49 19.24 20.05
C ASN A 260 -9.86 19.89 18.71
N SER A 261 -9.62 19.24 17.57
CA SER A 261 -10.03 19.73 16.26
C SER A 261 -11.56 19.78 16.09
N GLY A 262 -12.29 18.98 16.87
CA GLY A 262 -13.75 18.81 16.74
C GLY A 262 -14.19 18.18 15.41
N LYS A 263 -13.26 17.65 14.61
CA LYS A 263 -13.55 17.05 13.29
C LYS A 263 -14.16 15.65 13.39
N PHE A 264 -13.82 14.92 14.44
CA PHE A 264 -14.27 13.55 14.68
C PHE A 264 -15.06 13.49 15.98
N ARG A 265 -16.03 12.59 16.06
CA ARG A 265 -16.77 12.28 17.29
C ARG A 265 -17.08 10.80 17.30
N LEU A 266 -17.16 10.21 18.50
CA LEU A 266 -17.64 8.85 18.63
C LEU A 266 -19.08 8.76 18.12
N THR A 267 -19.36 7.70 17.38
CA THR A 267 -20.73 7.40 16.98
C THR A 267 -21.59 7.14 18.23
N PRO A 268 -22.88 7.53 18.24
CA PRO A 268 -23.76 7.24 19.38
C PRO A 268 -23.96 5.74 19.64
N LYS A 269 -23.69 4.90 18.63
CA LYS A 269 -23.87 3.46 18.66
C LYS A 269 -22.62 2.78 18.13
N PHE A 270 -21.93 2.04 18.98
CA PHE A 270 -20.69 1.33 18.64
C PHE A 270 -20.78 0.48 17.37
N TYR A 271 -21.91 -0.24 17.19
CA TYR A 271 -22.08 -1.12 16.02
C TYR A 271 -22.13 -0.36 14.69
N SER A 272 -22.35 0.96 14.69
CA SER A 272 -22.31 1.77 13.46
C SER A 272 -20.92 1.80 12.80
N ASN A 273 -19.85 1.51 13.54
CA ASN A 273 -18.52 1.39 12.95
C ASN A 273 -18.32 0.08 12.17
N PHE A 274 -19.23 -0.87 12.33
CA PHE A 274 -19.16 -2.22 11.74
C PHE A 274 -20.37 -2.53 10.86
N ASP A 275 -21.18 -1.52 10.54
CA ASP A 275 -22.34 -1.64 9.66
C ASP A 275 -22.03 -0.94 8.32
N VAL A 276 -22.20 -1.69 7.22
CA VAL A 276 -21.99 -1.23 5.85
C VAL A 276 -22.83 0.02 5.51
N ALA A 277 -23.99 0.17 6.14
CA ALA A 277 -24.88 1.32 5.93
C ALA A 277 -24.31 2.63 6.53
N THR A 278 -23.37 2.54 7.46
CA THR A 278 -22.79 3.66 8.21
C THR A 278 -21.27 3.77 8.06
N ARG A 279 -20.71 3.23 6.96
CA ARG A 279 -19.30 3.43 6.59
C ARG A 279 -18.93 4.91 6.44
N ASN A 280 -17.66 5.25 6.65
CA ASN A 280 -17.14 6.61 6.56
C ASN A 280 -17.91 7.62 7.45
N ASN A 281 -18.34 7.17 8.63
CA ASN A 281 -19.06 7.99 9.59
C ASN A 281 -18.12 8.99 10.31
N GLU A 282 -18.69 9.78 11.21
CA GLU A 282 -17.99 10.80 12.00
C GLU A 282 -16.85 10.33 12.92
N GLU A 283 -16.74 9.03 13.21
CA GLU A 283 -15.66 8.43 14.00
C GLU A 283 -14.50 7.95 13.12
N SER A 284 -14.75 7.86 11.81
CA SER A 284 -13.80 7.39 10.81
C SER A 284 -12.67 8.40 10.54
N VAL A 285 -11.46 8.05 10.94
CA VAL A 285 -10.25 8.83 10.62
C VAL A 285 -9.62 8.37 9.29
N PHE A 286 -9.63 7.06 9.04
CA PHE A 286 -9.17 6.41 7.83
C PHE A 286 -9.80 5.01 7.73
N GLU A 287 -10.35 4.69 6.57
CA GLU A 287 -11.01 3.40 6.29
C GLU A 287 -10.46 2.82 4.98
N VAL A 288 -10.16 1.52 4.98
CA VAL A 288 -9.93 0.76 3.76
C VAL A 288 -11.28 0.58 3.07
N GLN A 289 -11.37 0.96 1.80
CA GLN A 289 -12.63 1.02 1.07
C GLN A 289 -12.92 -0.32 0.38
N TYR A 290 -13.64 -1.19 1.06
CA TYR A 290 -14.23 -2.38 0.45
C TYR A 290 -15.52 -2.01 -0.33
N ALA A 291 -15.87 -2.85 -1.31
CA ALA A 291 -17.07 -2.70 -2.12
C ALA A 291 -17.88 -4.00 -2.15
N VAL A 292 -19.20 -3.87 -1.96
CA VAL A 292 -20.14 -4.96 -2.25
C VAL A 292 -20.45 -4.92 -3.74
N SER A 293 -20.02 -5.95 -4.47
CA SER A 293 -20.23 -6.05 -5.92
C SER A 293 -20.76 -7.43 -6.27
N SER A 294 -21.87 -7.49 -7.02
CA SER A 294 -22.36 -8.75 -7.60
C SER A 294 -21.44 -9.28 -8.72
N ALA A 295 -20.52 -8.46 -9.22
CA ALA A 295 -19.59 -8.83 -10.28
C ALA A 295 -18.26 -9.39 -9.75
N THR A 296 -17.88 -9.06 -8.52
CA THR A 296 -16.56 -9.41 -7.93
C THR A 296 -16.68 -9.54 -6.41
N GLY A 297 -16.78 -10.77 -5.89
CA GLY A 297 -16.76 -11.03 -4.44
C GLY A 297 -15.43 -10.64 -3.77
N ASP A 298 -14.36 -10.56 -4.54
CA ASP A 298 -13.01 -10.17 -4.08
C ASP A 298 -12.87 -8.68 -3.71
N ALA A 299 -13.87 -7.86 -4.05
CA ALA A 299 -13.90 -6.46 -3.64
C ALA A 299 -14.45 -6.27 -2.22
N SER A 300 -15.04 -7.32 -1.63
CA SER A 300 -15.53 -7.30 -0.25
C SER A 300 -14.43 -7.62 0.76
N ASP A 301 -14.70 -7.39 2.04
CA ASP A 301 -13.79 -7.77 3.13
C ASP A 301 -13.81 -9.29 3.35
N GLN A 302 -13.14 -10.02 2.45
CA GLN A 302 -13.06 -11.48 2.51
C GLN A 302 -12.29 -11.98 3.73
N GLY A 303 -11.33 -11.18 4.25
CA GLY A 303 -10.55 -11.55 5.42
C GLY A 303 -11.41 -11.76 6.64
N MET A 304 -12.37 -10.85 6.86
CA MET A 304 -13.31 -10.97 7.98
C MET A 304 -14.46 -11.94 7.75
N GLY A 305 -14.68 -12.39 6.50
CA GLY A 305 -15.61 -13.47 6.20
C GLY A 305 -15.30 -14.75 6.99
N LEU A 306 -14.01 -15.06 7.19
CA LEU A 306 -13.58 -16.25 7.94
C LEU A 306 -13.79 -16.15 9.45
N ALA A 307 -13.94 -14.95 10.00
CA ALA A 307 -14.26 -14.75 11.41
C ALA A 307 -15.78 -14.69 11.66
N HIS A 308 -16.61 -14.82 10.62
CA HIS A 308 -18.06 -14.76 10.75
C HIS A 308 -18.62 -16.10 11.28
N PRO A 309 -19.55 -16.10 12.25
CA PRO A 309 -20.15 -17.34 12.74
C PRO A 309 -20.72 -18.21 11.61
N TYR A 310 -20.68 -19.55 11.77
CA TYR A 310 -21.20 -20.55 10.84
C TYR A 310 -22.73 -20.46 10.65
N ALA A 311 -23.17 -19.40 10.00
CA ALA A 311 -24.55 -19.02 9.77
C ALA A 311 -24.69 -18.31 8.43
N SER A 312 -25.91 -18.23 7.91
CA SER A 312 -26.24 -17.41 6.75
C SER A 312 -25.76 -15.96 6.95
N PRO A 313 -25.18 -15.28 5.92
CA PRO A 313 -25.14 -15.68 4.51
C PRO A 313 -23.92 -16.52 4.10
N TRP A 314 -22.92 -16.68 4.97
CA TRP A 314 -21.63 -17.28 4.59
C TRP A 314 -21.67 -18.81 4.60
N GLY A 315 -22.39 -19.43 5.55
CA GLY A 315 -22.79 -20.85 5.50
C GLY A 315 -21.66 -21.90 5.55
N CYS A 316 -20.41 -21.50 5.35
CA CYS A 316 -19.21 -22.28 5.57
C CYS A 316 -18.02 -21.34 5.86
N CYS A 317 -17.01 -21.88 6.54
CA CYS A 317 -15.72 -21.23 6.83
C CYS A 317 -15.78 -20.13 7.91
N GLY A 318 -16.30 -20.48 9.09
CA GLY A 318 -16.23 -19.68 10.32
C GLY A 318 -16.11 -20.54 11.56
#